data_AF-A0A8C0Z9V5-F1
#
_entry.id   AF-A0A8C0Z9V5-F1
#
_cell.length_a   1.000
_cell.length_b   1.000
_cell.length_c   1.000
_cell.angle_alpha   90.00
_cell.angle_beta   90.00
_cell.angle_gamma   90.00
#
_symmetry.space_group_name_H-M   'P 1'
#
loop_
_entity.id
_entity.type
_entity.pdbx_description
1 polymer ?
#
loop_
_entity_poly.entity_id
_entity_poly.type
_entity_poly.pdbx_seq_one_letter_code
_entity_poly.pdbx_strand_id
1 'polypeptide(L)'
;MLRYLPDRSAGGSNSRKKEGSLSIIPWYLLQEGTEQESTMSSVSAYYNGKTVLITGATGFMGKVLVEKLLRSSPEVKAVYILVRPKAGQSMQERVANMLKCKVFDRVREDCPNFHEKIKPINAELTQPKLAISAEDEEELLTRVNVVFHCAATVRFDEPLKHALQLNVMGTQRLLELARQMQNLEAFIHISTAYANCVRKCIEEIIYPPPAEPQKLFDLVEWLDESIIQDITPKLLGEWPNTYTYTKALSEYLIQQEKGNLNIAIIRPSIVGASWHEPFPGWIDNFNGTSGIFIAAGKGILRTVIANNEAVADMIPVDVAINLTLAAGWYTAVHRPKNLLVYNCTTGGINPFFWGEMGQYVMSTFKRNPLEQAFRTPNAHMTSSYLINQYWITVSHKAPAILYDLYMRLTGRKPRMMKIINRLHKSMTLLQYFSTQSWNWSSDNMNMLMSHLNTEDKKLYNFDVRQLHWSEYIESYCIGAKKYLLNEDMAGIPAAKQHLRKLRNIRYAFNTTLLVIIWRIFIARSQMARNIWYFVMNMKPLTKGSLSLHDLGRPQFIVKYVLSHCPVSTVLSAISILLLAMRQLPVINLNYRVSNVKV
;
A
#
# COMPACT_ATOMS: atom_id res chain seq x y z
N MET A 1 56.86 -5.21 -5.95
CA MET A 1 58.12 -4.45 -5.87
C MET A 1 58.42 -4.14 -4.41
N LEU A 2 59.57 -4.62 -3.91
CA LEU A 2 60.42 -4.12 -2.79
C LEU A 2 59.74 -3.85 -1.41
N ARG A 3 59.80 -4.77 -0.43
CA ARG A 3 60.80 -4.91 0.68
C ARG A 3 61.05 -3.64 1.52
N TYR A 4 60.90 -3.74 2.85
CA TYR A 4 61.98 -3.58 3.84
C TYR A 4 61.52 -3.98 5.26
N LEU A 5 62.26 -4.91 5.88
CA LEU A 5 62.36 -5.15 7.33
C LEU A 5 63.67 -4.52 7.82
N PRO A 6 63.84 -4.34 9.14
CA PRO A 6 65.14 -4.56 9.75
C PRO A 6 65.09 -5.67 10.81
N ASP A 7 66.14 -6.48 10.78
CA ASP A 7 66.49 -7.60 11.63
C ASP A 7 67.53 -7.17 12.68
N ARG A 8 67.57 -7.85 13.84
CA ARG A 8 68.81 -8.16 14.60
C ARG A 8 68.56 -9.04 15.85
N SER A 9 69.07 -10.28 15.79
CA SER A 9 69.97 -11.00 16.73
C SER A 9 69.63 -11.05 18.24
N ALA A 10 69.89 -12.10 19.04
CA ALA A 10 70.45 -13.46 18.93
C ALA A 10 70.28 -14.13 20.32
N GLY A 11 70.29 -15.47 20.40
CA GLY A 11 70.38 -16.19 21.69
C GLY A 11 69.86 -17.62 21.60
N GLY A 12 70.76 -18.61 21.62
CA GLY A 12 70.47 -20.01 21.33
C GLY A 12 70.12 -20.90 22.53
N SER A 13 69.60 -22.09 22.25
CA SER A 13 70.11 -23.38 22.77
C SER A 13 69.26 -24.55 22.25
N ASN A 14 69.95 -25.63 21.92
CA ASN A 14 69.45 -26.87 21.34
C ASN A 14 68.75 -27.75 22.39
N SER A 15 67.58 -28.31 22.09
CA SER A 15 67.23 -29.67 22.53
C SER A 15 66.23 -30.34 21.58
N ARG A 16 66.60 -31.55 21.15
CA ARG A 16 65.92 -32.42 20.19
C ARG A 16 64.51 -32.81 20.64
N LYS A 17 63.53 -32.78 19.72
CA LYS A 17 62.35 -33.67 19.76
C LYS A 17 61.68 -33.79 18.38
N LYS A 18 61.71 -35.03 17.87
CA LYS A 18 60.83 -35.71 16.90
C LYS A 18 60.48 -34.98 15.60
N GLU A 19 61.09 -35.44 14.52
CA GLU A 19 60.58 -35.33 13.16
C GLU A 19 59.16 -35.93 13.08
N GLY A 20 58.15 -35.05 13.04
CA GLY A 20 56.88 -35.33 12.40
C GLY A 20 56.85 -34.52 11.12
N SER A 21 56.60 -35.17 9.99
CA SER A 21 56.44 -34.51 8.69
C SER A 21 55.28 -33.50 8.76
N LEU A 22 55.58 -32.22 8.96
CA LEU A 22 54.62 -31.16 8.71
C LEU A 22 54.49 -31.00 7.20
N SER A 23 53.45 -31.60 6.62
CA SER A 23 52.91 -31.15 5.35
C SER A 23 52.42 -29.71 5.55
N ILE A 24 53.15 -28.74 5.01
CA ILE A 24 52.67 -27.37 4.89
C ILE A 24 51.52 -27.42 3.90
N ILE A 25 50.29 -27.47 4.40
CA ILE A 25 49.09 -27.22 3.59
C ILE A 25 49.17 -25.74 3.22
N PRO A 26 49.28 -25.40 1.92
CA PRO A 26 49.26 -24.01 1.50
C PRO A 26 48.01 -23.31 2.02
N TRP A 27 48.12 -22.04 2.40
CA TRP A 27 47.00 -21.28 2.98
C TRP A 27 45.75 -21.21 2.07
N TYR A 28 45.91 -21.41 0.76
CA TYR A 28 44.81 -21.52 -0.21
C TYR A 28 44.07 -22.87 -0.17
N LEU A 29 44.69 -23.92 0.39
CA LEU A 29 44.07 -25.22 0.65
C LEU A 29 43.40 -25.31 2.05
N LEU A 30 43.54 -24.27 2.89
CA LEU A 30 42.75 -24.09 4.12
C LEU A 30 41.49 -23.23 3.90
N GLN A 31 41.21 -22.83 2.66
CA GLN A 31 39.96 -22.16 2.27
C GLN A 31 38.92 -23.11 1.64
N GLU A 32 39.22 -24.40 1.51
CA GLU A 32 38.23 -25.43 1.16
C GLU A 32 37.63 -26.04 2.44
N GLY A 33 37.18 -25.16 3.35
CA GLY A 33 36.19 -25.54 4.34
C GLY A 33 34.86 -25.67 3.62
N THR A 34 34.39 -26.90 3.49
CA THR A 34 33.09 -27.31 2.95
C THR A 34 31.93 -26.34 3.26
N GLU A 35 31.70 -25.35 2.39
CA GLU A 35 30.36 -24.82 2.15
C GLU A 35 29.67 -25.83 1.23
N GLN A 36 29.20 -26.94 1.80
CA GLN A 36 28.02 -27.56 1.25
C GLN A 36 26.90 -26.54 1.44
N GLU A 37 26.66 -25.72 0.41
CA GLU A 37 25.46 -24.87 0.34
C GLU A 37 24.27 -25.77 0.64
N SER A 38 23.69 -25.62 1.84
CA SER A 38 22.55 -26.44 2.23
C SER A 38 21.44 -26.16 1.22
N THR A 39 21.05 -27.17 0.44
CA THR A 39 19.92 -27.08 -0.51
C THR A 39 18.56 -26.88 0.19
N MET A 40 18.57 -26.72 1.51
CA MET A 40 17.39 -26.56 2.36
C MET A 40 17.35 -25.14 2.94
N SER A 41 16.14 -24.59 2.98
CA SER A 41 15.86 -23.30 3.60
C SER A 41 16.01 -23.40 5.12
N SER A 42 16.85 -22.55 5.70
CA SER A 42 17.11 -22.52 7.16
C SER A 42 15.91 -21.96 7.91
N VAL A 43 15.24 -20.96 7.33
CA VAL A 43 14.01 -20.37 7.89
C VAL A 43 12.90 -21.42 7.91
N SER A 44 12.72 -22.17 6.81
CA SER A 44 11.73 -23.24 6.74
C SER A 44 12.01 -24.35 7.75
N ALA A 45 13.26 -24.83 7.79
CA ALA A 45 13.70 -25.86 8.71
C ALA A 45 13.52 -25.46 10.19
N TYR A 46 13.68 -24.17 10.52
CA TYR A 46 13.44 -23.69 11.87
C TYR A 46 11.98 -23.81 12.29
N TYR A 47 11.03 -23.45 11.43
CA TYR A 47 9.60 -23.50 11.74
C TYR A 47 9.04 -24.93 11.73
N ASN A 48 9.72 -25.87 11.07
CA ASN A 48 9.37 -27.28 11.13
C ASN A 48 9.44 -27.79 12.58
N GLY A 49 8.40 -28.51 13.00
CA GLY A 49 8.26 -28.98 14.39
C GLY A 49 7.89 -27.90 15.42
N LYS A 50 7.85 -26.61 15.04
CA LYS A 50 7.48 -25.51 15.95
C LYS A 50 5.99 -25.35 16.07
N THR A 51 5.59 -24.76 17.19
CA THR A 51 4.23 -24.37 17.47
C THR A 51 4.14 -22.84 17.48
N VAL A 52 3.26 -22.29 16.65
CA VAL A 52 3.20 -20.85 16.40
C VAL A 52 1.85 -20.29 16.84
N LEU A 53 1.86 -19.19 17.60
CA LEU A 53 0.66 -18.43 17.94
C LEU A 53 0.56 -17.19 17.05
N ILE A 54 -0.57 -17.01 16.36
CA ILE A 54 -0.83 -15.85 15.51
C ILE A 54 -2.09 -15.13 15.99
N THR A 55 -1.93 -13.88 16.41
CA THR A 55 -3.06 -12.97 16.64
C THR A 55 -3.42 -12.26 15.33
N GLY A 56 -4.70 -11.93 15.12
CA GLY A 56 -5.10 -11.24 13.89
C GLY A 56 -5.05 -12.12 12.64
N ALA A 57 -4.97 -13.46 12.80
CA ALA A 57 -4.90 -14.43 11.71
C ALA A 57 -6.06 -14.34 10.71
N THR A 58 -7.24 -13.90 11.16
CA THR A 58 -8.42 -13.72 10.29
C THR A 58 -8.40 -12.42 9.48
N GLY A 59 -7.43 -11.53 9.71
CA GLY A 59 -7.22 -10.29 8.96
C GLY A 59 -6.37 -10.49 7.70
N PHE A 60 -6.20 -9.43 6.92
CA PHE A 60 -5.51 -9.47 5.62
C PHE A 60 -4.09 -10.03 5.70
N MET A 61 -3.19 -9.39 6.46
CA MET A 61 -1.81 -9.88 6.65
C MET A 61 -1.79 -11.24 7.36
N GLY A 62 -2.65 -11.43 8.36
CA GLY A 62 -2.70 -12.68 9.13
C GLY A 62 -3.01 -13.91 8.28
N LYS A 63 -3.92 -13.80 7.29
CA LYS A 63 -4.22 -14.90 6.37
C LYS A 63 -3.01 -15.27 5.52
N VAL A 64 -2.30 -14.27 5.00
CA VAL A 64 -1.07 -14.48 4.20
C VAL A 64 0.03 -15.09 5.06
N LEU A 65 0.16 -14.66 6.31
CA LEU A 65 1.12 -15.24 7.25
C LEU A 65 0.83 -16.73 7.52
N VAL A 66 -0.43 -17.08 7.81
CA VAL A 66 -0.85 -18.47 8.04
C VAL A 66 -0.62 -19.32 6.78
N GLU A 67 -1.06 -18.83 5.61
CA GLU A 67 -0.85 -19.50 4.33
C GLU A 67 0.64 -19.73 4.06
N LYS A 68 1.44 -18.67 4.15
CA LYS A 68 2.87 -18.72 3.86
C LYS A 68 3.59 -19.67 4.80
N LEU A 69 3.30 -19.62 6.09
CA LEU A 69 3.89 -20.51 7.09
C LEU A 69 3.58 -21.98 6.77
N LEU A 70 2.31 -22.32 6.52
CA LEU A 70 1.89 -23.69 6.25
C LEU A 70 2.45 -24.23 4.93
N ARG A 71 2.58 -23.38 3.90
CA ARG A 71 3.13 -23.77 2.60
C ARG A 71 4.66 -23.87 2.61
N SER A 72 5.34 -22.92 3.24
CA SER A 72 6.81 -22.88 3.26
C SER A 72 7.43 -23.76 4.32
N SER A 73 6.69 -24.10 5.39
CA SER A 73 7.12 -24.98 6.48
C SER A 73 6.05 -26.05 6.73
N PRO A 74 5.92 -27.03 5.81
CA PRO A 74 4.85 -28.01 5.87
C PRO A 74 4.94 -28.90 7.11
N GLU A 75 6.06 -28.97 7.83
CA GLU A 75 6.19 -29.77 9.06
C GLU A 75 5.96 -28.93 10.33
N VAL A 76 5.45 -27.70 10.22
CA VAL A 76 5.01 -26.93 11.40
C VAL A 76 4.01 -27.76 12.22
N LYS A 77 4.25 -27.86 13.53
CA LYS A 77 3.52 -28.78 14.41
C LYS A 77 2.07 -28.34 14.62
N ALA A 78 1.89 -27.06 14.95
CA ALA A 78 0.58 -26.46 15.15
C ALA A 78 0.65 -24.94 14.96
N VAL A 79 -0.44 -24.37 14.44
CA VAL A 79 -0.65 -22.93 14.30
C VAL A 79 -1.88 -22.55 15.11
N TYR A 80 -1.66 -22.02 16.31
CA TYR A 80 -2.72 -21.44 17.13
C TYR A 80 -3.13 -20.10 16.57
N ILE A 81 -4.44 -19.87 16.46
CA ILE A 81 -4.98 -18.58 16.01
C ILE A 81 -5.94 -18.02 17.05
N LEU A 82 -5.70 -16.79 17.50
CA LEU A 82 -6.64 -16.11 18.38
C LEU A 82 -7.81 -15.55 17.56
N VAL A 83 -9.02 -15.99 17.90
CA VAL A 83 -10.26 -15.63 17.20
C VAL A 83 -11.16 -14.87 18.15
N ARG A 84 -11.40 -13.60 17.81
CA ARG A 84 -12.34 -12.75 18.54
C ARG A 84 -13.79 -13.29 18.48
N PRO A 85 -14.57 -13.25 19.56
CA PRO A 85 -16.01 -13.52 19.47
C PRO A 85 -16.71 -12.55 18.49
N LYS A 86 -17.73 -13.02 17.76
CA LYS A 86 -18.55 -12.17 16.88
C LYS A 86 -20.01 -12.57 17.02
N ALA A 87 -20.88 -11.59 17.28
CA ALA A 87 -22.32 -11.84 17.43
C ALA A 87 -22.89 -12.57 16.21
N GLY A 88 -23.60 -13.67 16.46
CA GLY A 88 -24.24 -14.48 15.42
C GLY A 88 -23.30 -15.31 14.55
N GLN A 89 -22.04 -15.51 14.94
CA GLN A 89 -21.10 -16.37 14.21
C GLN A 89 -20.20 -17.15 15.16
N SER A 90 -20.17 -18.48 15.04
CA SER A 90 -19.30 -19.31 15.87
C SER A 90 -17.82 -19.15 15.49
N MET A 91 -16.91 -19.46 16.41
CA MET A 91 -15.47 -19.45 16.13
C MET A 91 -15.13 -20.38 14.95
N GLN A 92 -15.71 -21.58 14.94
CA GLN A 92 -15.50 -22.60 13.91
C GLN A 92 -15.98 -22.10 12.54
N GLU A 93 -17.12 -21.42 12.47
CA GLU A 93 -17.61 -20.79 11.24
C GLU A 93 -16.66 -19.69 10.75
N ARG A 94 -16.11 -18.86 11.65
CA ARG A 94 -15.15 -17.81 11.27
C ARG A 94 -13.89 -18.42 10.65
N VAL A 95 -13.38 -19.48 11.26
CA VAL A 95 -12.19 -20.19 10.77
C VAL A 95 -12.49 -20.90 9.45
N ALA A 96 -13.59 -21.64 9.36
CA ALA A 96 -13.99 -22.31 8.11
C ALA A 96 -14.14 -21.31 6.95
N ASN A 97 -14.73 -20.13 7.19
CA ASN A 97 -14.84 -19.08 6.17
C ASN A 97 -13.48 -18.47 5.79
N MET A 98 -12.57 -18.33 6.76
CA MET A 98 -11.19 -17.93 6.48
C MET A 98 -10.50 -18.93 5.54
N LEU A 99 -10.59 -20.24 5.84
CA LEU A 99 -9.93 -21.31 5.08
C LEU A 99 -10.52 -21.53 3.67
N LYS A 100 -11.76 -21.11 3.44
CA LYS A 100 -12.40 -21.06 2.11
C LYS A 100 -11.88 -19.92 1.22
N CYS A 101 -11.16 -18.95 1.78
CA CYS A 101 -10.61 -17.84 0.99
C CYS A 101 -9.59 -18.37 -0.03
N LYS A 102 -9.58 -17.78 -1.23
CA LYS A 102 -8.68 -18.18 -2.32
C LYS A 102 -7.20 -18.14 -1.97
N VAL A 103 -6.82 -17.32 -0.98
CA VAL A 103 -5.45 -17.26 -0.46
C VAL A 103 -4.93 -18.66 -0.09
N PHE A 104 -5.79 -19.52 0.46
CA PHE A 104 -5.43 -20.88 0.87
C PHE A 104 -5.52 -21.92 -0.26
N ASP A 105 -5.80 -21.53 -1.51
CA ASP A 105 -5.97 -22.50 -2.61
C ASP A 105 -4.68 -23.30 -2.85
N ARG A 106 -3.54 -22.62 -2.89
CA ARG A 106 -2.23 -23.27 -3.12
C ARG A 106 -1.86 -24.23 -1.99
N VAL A 107 -1.98 -23.82 -0.73
CA VAL A 107 -1.70 -24.73 0.40
C VAL A 107 -2.69 -25.90 0.49
N ARG A 108 -3.93 -25.73 0.00
CA ARG A 108 -4.91 -26.82 -0.08
C ARG A 108 -4.52 -27.87 -1.12
N GLU A 109 -3.90 -27.44 -2.21
CA GLU A 109 -3.35 -28.33 -3.25
C GLU A 109 -2.08 -29.03 -2.75
N ASP A 110 -1.16 -28.28 -2.16
CA ASP A 110 0.15 -28.79 -1.73
C ASP A 110 0.05 -29.66 -0.45
N CYS A 111 -0.88 -29.34 0.46
CA CYS A 111 -1.04 -29.97 1.77
C CYS A 111 -2.52 -30.13 2.16
N PRO A 112 -3.26 -31.12 1.63
CA PRO A 112 -4.72 -31.24 1.83
C PRO A 112 -5.19 -31.22 3.30
N ASN A 113 -4.39 -31.78 4.21
CA ASN A 113 -4.69 -31.87 5.64
C ASN A 113 -4.19 -30.67 6.47
N PHE A 114 -3.80 -29.55 5.84
CA PHE A 114 -3.25 -28.38 6.54
C PHE A 114 -4.17 -27.83 7.64
N HIS A 115 -5.49 -27.98 7.47
CA HIS A 115 -6.49 -27.51 8.41
C HIS A 115 -6.39 -28.19 9.79
N GLU A 116 -5.86 -29.42 9.87
CA GLU A 116 -5.66 -30.14 11.13
C GLU A 116 -4.62 -29.46 12.04
N LYS A 117 -3.68 -28.72 11.44
CA LYS A 117 -2.63 -27.95 12.14
C LYS A 117 -3.15 -26.64 12.72
N ILE A 118 -4.30 -26.15 12.26
CA ILE A 118 -4.86 -24.87 12.72
C ILE A 118 -5.70 -25.11 13.97
N LYS A 119 -5.28 -24.50 15.08
CA LYS A 119 -5.91 -24.65 16.40
C LYS A 119 -6.51 -23.32 16.84
N PRO A 120 -7.81 -23.08 16.64
CA PRO A 120 -8.40 -21.79 16.97
C PRO A 120 -8.73 -21.70 18.46
N ILE A 121 -8.42 -20.54 19.07
CA ILE A 121 -8.67 -20.24 20.48
C ILE A 121 -9.55 -18.99 20.58
N ASN A 122 -10.55 -19.02 21.45
CA ASN A 122 -11.39 -17.85 21.72
C ASN A 122 -10.57 -16.87 22.55
N ALA A 123 -10.43 -15.64 22.06
CA ALA A 123 -9.75 -14.60 22.81
C ALA A 123 -10.30 -13.22 22.48
N GLU A 124 -10.40 -12.36 23.48
CA GLU A 124 -10.66 -10.93 23.34
C GLU A 124 -9.52 -10.14 23.97
N LEU A 125 -8.73 -9.47 23.13
CA LEU A 125 -7.52 -8.74 23.57
C LEU A 125 -7.85 -7.58 24.51
N THR A 126 -9.07 -7.05 24.43
CA THR A 126 -9.50 -5.95 25.30
C THR A 126 -9.91 -6.41 26.70
N GLN A 127 -10.04 -7.71 26.95
CA GLN A 127 -10.48 -8.27 28.23
C GLN A 127 -9.31 -8.74 29.10
N PRO A 128 -9.47 -8.78 30.45
CA PRO A 128 -8.49 -9.38 31.35
C PRO A 128 -8.14 -10.81 30.94
N LYS A 129 -6.85 -11.17 31.07
CA LYS A 129 -6.32 -12.47 30.62
C LYS A 129 -6.72 -12.85 29.19
N LEU A 130 -6.96 -11.87 28.32
CA LEU A 130 -7.40 -12.08 26.93
C LEU A 130 -8.73 -12.86 26.79
N ALA A 131 -9.49 -13.06 27.87
CA ALA A 131 -10.69 -13.91 27.92
C ALA A 131 -10.50 -15.32 27.31
N ILE A 132 -9.30 -15.90 27.47
CA ILE A 132 -9.01 -17.30 27.12
C ILE A 132 -9.48 -18.25 28.23
N SER A 133 -9.81 -19.50 27.89
CA SER A 133 -10.10 -20.53 28.88
C SER A 133 -8.82 -20.95 29.62
N ALA A 134 -8.95 -21.53 30.82
CA ALA A 134 -7.79 -21.98 31.59
C ALA A 134 -7.05 -23.12 30.86
N GLU A 135 -7.80 -23.98 30.17
CA GLU A 135 -7.27 -25.08 29.37
C GLU A 135 -6.49 -24.57 28.15
N ASP A 136 -7.04 -23.60 27.42
CA ASP A 136 -6.34 -22.96 26.29
C ASP A 136 -5.12 -22.17 26.76
N GLU A 137 -5.21 -21.50 27.92
CA GLU A 137 -4.08 -20.79 28.53
C GLU A 137 -2.92 -21.75 28.81
N GLU A 138 -3.17 -22.86 29.50
CA GLU A 138 -2.16 -23.89 29.77
C GLU A 138 -1.56 -24.47 28.48
N GLU A 139 -2.40 -24.71 27.47
CA GLU A 139 -1.96 -25.19 26.17
C GLU A 139 -0.99 -24.21 25.49
N LEU A 140 -1.31 -22.91 25.52
CA LEU A 140 -0.44 -21.86 24.97
C LEU A 140 0.87 -21.73 25.74
N LEU A 141 0.80 -21.75 27.08
CA LEU A 141 1.98 -21.61 27.96
C LEU A 141 2.99 -22.75 27.79
N THR A 142 2.51 -23.97 27.56
CA THR A 142 3.35 -25.18 27.48
C THR A 142 3.86 -25.45 26.06
N ARG A 143 3.12 -25.08 25.01
CA ARG A 143 3.43 -25.53 23.64
C ARG A 143 4.04 -24.46 22.73
N VAL A 144 3.74 -23.18 22.91
CA VAL A 144 4.09 -22.14 21.94
C VAL A 144 5.59 -21.84 21.92
N ASN A 145 6.18 -21.83 20.72
CA ASN A 145 7.57 -21.47 20.47
C ASN A 145 7.73 -20.07 19.87
N VAL A 146 6.76 -19.62 19.06
CA VAL A 146 6.84 -18.33 18.37
C VAL A 146 5.49 -17.62 18.43
N VAL A 147 5.50 -16.33 18.76
CA VAL A 147 4.31 -15.48 18.72
C VAL A 147 4.43 -14.44 17.62
N PHE A 148 3.43 -14.38 16.74
CA PHE A 148 3.24 -13.28 15.78
C PHE A 148 2.04 -12.43 16.20
N HIS A 149 2.32 -11.23 16.71
CA HIS A 149 1.28 -10.29 17.11
C HIS A 149 0.90 -9.36 15.94
N CYS A 150 -0.11 -9.76 15.15
CA CYS A 150 -0.65 -8.96 14.03
C CYS A 150 -1.99 -8.27 14.34
N ALA A 151 -2.63 -8.56 15.48
CA ALA A 151 -3.92 -7.97 15.82
C ALA A 151 -3.80 -6.47 16.14
N ALA A 152 -4.60 -5.64 15.48
CA ALA A 152 -4.74 -4.22 15.75
C ALA A 152 -6.05 -3.69 15.15
N THR A 153 -6.57 -2.58 15.67
CA THR A 153 -7.46 -1.73 14.87
C THR A 153 -6.59 -0.88 13.94
N VAL A 154 -6.86 -0.99 12.65
CA VAL A 154 -6.16 -0.25 11.57
C VAL A 154 -7.00 0.91 11.05
N ARG A 155 -8.09 1.25 11.75
CA ARG A 155 -8.99 2.34 11.38
C ARG A 155 -8.43 3.65 11.92
N PHE A 156 -8.25 4.62 11.02
CA PHE A 156 -7.72 5.94 11.38
C PHE A 156 -8.73 6.81 12.15
N ASP A 157 -10.00 6.41 12.16
CA ASP A 157 -11.11 7.09 12.83
C ASP A 157 -11.67 6.32 14.04
N GLU A 158 -10.91 5.34 14.56
CA GLU A 158 -11.31 4.61 15.76
C GLU A 158 -11.23 5.53 16.99
N PRO A 159 -12.25 5.53 17.88
CA PRO A 159 -12.18 6.26 19.14
C PRO A 159 -10.92 5.92 19.94
N LEU A 160 -10.29 6.94 20.54
CA LEU A 160 -9.00 6.79 21.20
C LEU A 160 -9.02 5.71 22.30
N LYS A 161 -10.07 5.67 23.13
CA LYS A 161 -10.24 4.65 24.19
C LYS A 161 -10.19 3.24 23.61
N HIS A 162 -10.96 2.96 22.56
CA HIS A 162 -10.95 1.65 21.93
C HIS A 162 -9.59 1.34 21.28
N ALA A 163 -8.98 2.31 20.58
CA ALA A 163 -7.68 2.13 19.96
C ALA A 163 -6.59 1.81 20.99
N LEU A 164 -6.59 2.48 22.15
CA LEU A 164 -5.67 2.20 23.26
C LEU A 164 -5.89 0.81 23.86
N GLN A 165 -7.14 0.46 24.14
CA GLN A 165 -7.50 -0.85 24.70
C GLN A 165 -7.04 -2.01 23.81
N LEU A 166 -7.17 -1.87 22.49
CA LEU A 166 -6.83 -2.95 21.56
C LEU A 166 -5.33 -2.95 21.20
N ASN A 167 -4.80 -1.81 20.76
CA ASN A 167 -3.45 -1.77 20.20
C ASN A 167 -2.36 -1.75 21.29
N VAL A 168 -2.62 -1.11 22.43
CA VAL A 168 -1.61 -0.92 23.47
C VAL A 168 -1.84 -1.88 24.63
N MET A 169 -3.02 -1.83 25.28
CA MET A 169 -3.31 -2.74 26.39
C MET A 169 -3.43 -4.21 25.95
N GLY A 170 -4.00 -4.46 24.77
CA GLY A 170 -4.03 -5.81 24.20
C GLY A 170 -2.62 -6.36 23.94
N THR A 171 -1.68 -5.50 23.54
CA THR A 171 -0.26 -5.87 23.42
C THR A 171 0.34 -6.18 24.80
N GLN A 172 0.07 -5.33 25.80
CA GLN A 172 0.53 -5.52 27.19
C GLN A 172 0.14 -6.90 27.74
N ARG A 173 -1.16 -7.23 27.66
CA ARG A 173 -1.70 -8.52 28.14
C ARG A 173 -1.11 -9.72 27.40
N LEU A 174 -0.83 -9.55 26.10
CA LEU A 174 -0.18 -10.60 25.32
C LEU A 174 1.29 -10.78 25.72
N LEU A 175 2.00 -9.70 26.06
CA LEU A 175 3.36 -9.78 26.63
C LEU A 175 3.33 -10.47 28.00
N GLU A 176 2.35 -10.17 28.86
CA GLU A 176 2.17 -10.84 30.15
C GLU A 176 1.97 -12.34 30.02
N LEU A 177 1.16 -12.78 29.05
CA LEU A 177 1.01 -14.20 28.70
C LEU A 177 2.33 -14.78 28.15
N ALA A 178 2.97 -14.06 27.24
CA ALA A 178 4.21 -14.50 26.60
C ALA A 178 5.36 -14.70 27.60
N ARG A 179 5.47 -13.88 28.64
CA ARG A 179 6.48 -14.05 29.71
C ARG A 179 6.35 -15.36 30.47
N GLN A 180 5.15 -15.95 30.49
CA GLN A 180 4.88 -17.19 31.20
C GLN A 180 5.05 -18.43 30.30
N MET A 181 5.24 -18.24 28.99
CA MET A 181 5.42 -19.35 28.04
C MET A 181 6.79 -20.01 28.23
N GLN A 182 6.78 -21.31 28.46
CA GLN A 182 7.97 -22.08 28.86
C GLN A 182 8.97 -22.26 27.70
N ASN A 183 8.46 -22.33 26.48
CA ASN A 183 9.23 -22.69 25.28
C ASN A 183 9.33 -21.54 24.27
N LEU A 184 9.00 -20.31 24.67
CA LEU A 184 8.97 -19.16 23.78
C LEU A 184 10.38 -18.75 23.35
N GLU A 185 10.62 -18.77 22.06
CA GLU A 185 11.91 -18.46 21.44
C GLU A 185 11.92 -17.06 20.80
N ALA A 186 10.79 -16.62 20.25
CA ALA A 186 10.64 -15.30 19.64
C ALA A 186 9.21 -14.74 19.73
N PHE A 187 9.11 -13.43 19.93
CA PHE A 187 7.89 -12.65 19.86
C PHE A 187 8.03 -11.54 18.81
N ILE A 188 7.18 -11.55 17.79
CA ILE A 188 7.26 -10.61 16.67
C ILE A 188 6.02 -9.73 16.67
N HIS A 189 6.20 -8.42 16.83
CA HIS A 189 5.12 -7.45 16.81
C HIS A 189 5.03 -6.74 15.46
N ILE A 190 3.83 -6.70 14.87
CA ILE A 190 3.56 -5.91 13.67
C ILE A 190 3.10 -4.51 14.08
N SER A 191 3.96 -3.52 13.86
CA SER A 191 3.68 -2.10 13.98
C SER A 191 3.36 -1.50 12.60
N THR A 192 3.80 -0.27 12.33
CA THR A 192 3.71 0.40 11.04
C THR A 192 4.86 1.38 10.89
N ALA A 193 5.37 1.56 9.67
CA ALA A 193 6.38 2.59 9.36
C ALA A 193 5.90 3.98 9.83
N TYR A 194 4.60 4.22 9.75
CA TYR A 194 3.99 5.50 10.12
C TYR A 194 3.80 5.71 11.62
N ALA A 195 4.24 4.80 12.49
CA ALA A 195 4.12 4.96 13.95
C ALA A 195 4.78 6.27 14.40
N ASN A 196 5.91 6.63 13.79
CA ASN A 196 6.66 7.84 14.09
C ASN A 196 6.60 8.88 12.96
N CYS A 197 5.51 8.89 12.17
CA CYS A 197 5.35 9.74 10.97
C CYS A 197 5.43 11.27 11.21
N VAL A 198 5.39 11.72 12.46
CA VAL A 198 5.66 13.11 12.84
C VAL A 198 7.12 13.53 12.57
N ARG A 199 8.03 12.55 12.45
CA ARG A 199 9.44 12.77 12.09
C ARG A 199 9.62 12.60 10.58
N LYS A 200 10.58 13.32 10.00
CA LYS A 200 10.95 13.16 8.57
C LYS A 200 11.91 11.99 8.34
N CYS A 201 12.90 11.83 9.20
CA CYS A 201 13.82 10.70 9.18
C CYS A 201 13.40 9.72 10.28
N ILE A 202 13.15 8.47 9.90
CA ILE A 202 12.67 7.43 10.81
C ILE A 202 13.62 6.25 10.69
N GLU A 203 14.37 6.05 11.77
CA GLU A 203 15.35 5.00 11.93
C GLU A 203 14.74 3.74 12.54
N GLU A 204 15.47 2.64 12.47
CA GLU A 204 15.13 1.35 13.03
C GLU A 204 15.41 1.25 14.55
N ILE A 205 14.94 2.26 15.27
CA ILE A 205 15.02 2.38 16.73
C ILE A 205 13.63 2.61 17.34
N ILE A 206 13.50 2.39 18.65
CA ILE A 206 12.31 2.77 19.41
C ILE A 206 12.45 4.24 19.82
N TYR A 207 11.45 5.05 19.46
CA TYR A 207 11.41 6.46 19.81
C TYR A 207 10.71 6.67 21.17
N PRO A 208 11.00 7.77 21.87
CA PRO A 208 10.23 8.18 23.04
C PRO A 208 8.73 8.29 22.68
N PRO A 209 7.84 7.90 23.61
CA PRO A 209 6.43 7.84 23.33
C PRO A 209 5.86 9.27 23.30
N PRO A 210 4.72 9.49 22.61
CA PRO A 210 4.04 10.78 22.63
C PRO A 210 3.53 11.16 24.02
N ALA A 211 3.18 10.16 24.83
CA ALA A 211 2.76 10.28 26.21
C ALA A 211 3.16 9.01 26.96
N GLU A 212 3.30 9.08 28.28
CA GLU A 212 3.53 7.89 29.09
C GLU A 212 2.29 6.98 29.03
N PRO A 213 2.41 5.71 28.56
CA PRO A 213 1.24 4.86 28.31
C PRO A 213 0.34 4.70 29.54
N GLN A 214 0.92 4.47 30.72
CA GLN A 214 0.16 4.24 31.95
C GLN A 214 -0.72 5.43 32.34
N LYS A 215 -0.18 6.65 32.32
CA LYS A 215 -0.95 7.88 32.60
C LYS A 215 -2.11 8.07 31.63
N LEU A 216 -1.90 7.70 30.36
CA LEU A 216 -2.93 7.78 29.35
C LEU A 216 -4.03 6.74 29.59
N PHE A 217 -3.66 5.54 30.06
CA PHE A 217 -4.62 4.51 30.43
C PHE A 217 -5.49 4.93 31.60
N ASP A 218 -4.87 5.39 32.68
CA ASP A 218 -5.59 5.90 33.83
C ASP A 218 -6.58 6.99 33.36
N LEU A 219 -6.12 7.94 32.55
CA LEU A 219 -6.97 8.99 32.02
C LEU A 219 -8.18 8.47 31.22
N VAL A 220 -8.01 7.49 30.30
CA VAL A 220 -9.13 6.98 29.49
C VAL A 220 -10.03 6.00 30.22
N GLU A 221 -9.55 5.42 31.32
CA GLU A 221 -10.35 4.56 32.20
C GLU A 221 -11.32 5.40 33.02
N TRP A 222 -10.83 6.49 33.62
CA TRP A 222 -11.61 7.37 34.50
C TRP A 222 -12.56 8.32 33.77
N LEU A 223 -12.25 8.73 32.54
CA LEU A 223 -13.07 9.69 31.80
C LEU A 223 -14.17 9.04 30.95
N ASP A 224 -15.28 9.77 30.84
CA ASP A 224 -16.38 9.44 29.92
C ASP A 224 -15.95 9.54 28.45
N GLU A 225 -16.56 8.73 27.60
CA GLU A 225 -16.20 8.64 26.17
C GLU A 225 -16.37 9.97 25.43
N SER A 226 -17.38 10.77 25.78
CA SER A 226 -17.59 12.11 25.21
C SER A 226 -16.43 13.05 25.54
N ILE A 227 -15.99 13.07 26.81
CA ILE A 227 -14.87 13.90 27.25
C ILE A 227 -13.59 13.45 26.55
N ILE A 228 -13.36 12.14 26.45
CA ILE A 228 -12.20 11.57 25.73
C ILE A 228 -12.21 12.03 24.27
N GLN A 229 -13.37 12.01 23.61
CA GLN A 229 -13.50 12.45 22.22
C GLN A 229 -13.15 13.94 22.07
N ASP A 230 -13.58 14.79 23.00
CA ASP A 230 -13.31 16.23 22.97
C ASP A 230 -11.83 16.57 23.22
N ILE A 231 -11.14 15.80 24.08
CA ILE A 231 -9.71 16.01 24.37
C ILE A 231 -8.77 15.26 23.41
N THR A 232 -9.28 14.27 22.66
CA THR A 232 -8.47 13.43 21.75
C THR A 232 -7.60 14.25 20.81
N PRO A 233 -8.07 15.34 20.15
CA PRO A 233 -7.22 16.14 19.28
C PRO A 233 -6.00 16.74 19.99
N LYS A 234 -6.14 17.12 21.27
CA LYS A 234 -5.03 17.62 22.09
C LYS A 234 -4.08 16.50 22.51
N LEU A 235 -4.61 15.32 22.82
CA LEU A 235 -3.82 14.14 23.20
C LEU A 235 -2.97 13.61 22.03
N LEU A 236 -3.52 13.61 20.81
CA LEU A 236 -2.79 13.18 19.62
C LEU A 236 -1.60 14.10 19.30
N GLY A 237 -1.70 15.39 19.65
CA GLY A 237 -0.67 16.38 19.35
C GLY A 237 -0.38 16.43 17.85
N GLU A 238 0.84 16.08 17.46
CA GLU A 238 1.29 16.09 16.06
C GLU A 238 0.87 14.84 15.27
N TRP A 239 0.43 13.77 15.94
CA TRP A 239 0.05 12.54 15.25
C TRP A 239 -1.25 12.75 14.45
N PRO A 240 -1.29 12.32 13.18
CA PRO A 240 -2.42 12.61 12.30
C PRO A 240 -3.68 11.81 12.64
N ASN A 241 -3.57 10.72 13.40
CA ASN A 241 -4.69 9.84 13.73
C ASN A 241 -4.37 8.93 14.93
N THR A 242 -5.42 8.32 15.50
CA THR A 242 -5.34 7.40 16.64
C THR A 242 -4.55 6.12 16.33
N TYR A 243 -4.55 5.66 15.08
CA TYR A 243 -3.82 4.46 14.68
C TYR A 243 -2.30 4.62 14.81
N THR A 244 -1.73 5.62 14.16
CA THR A 244 -0.28 5.90 14.20
C THR A 244 0.17 6.23 15.63
N TYR A 245 -0.64 6.99 16.35
CA TYR A 245 -0.40 7.34 17.75
C TYR A 245 -0.34 6.11 18.66
N THR A 246 -1.34 5.23 18.58
CA THR A 246 -1.36 4.02 19.41
C THR A 246 -0.27 3.03 19.02
N LYS A 247 0.12 2.93 17.75
CA LYS A 247 1.27 2.11 17.34
C LYS A 247 2.60 2.62 17.91
N ALA A 248 2.80 3.94 17.96
CA ALA A 248 3.98 4.52 18.63
C ALA A 248 4.01 4.17 20.12
N LEU A 249 2.87 4.26 20.80
CA LEU A 249 2.74 3.86 22.20
C LEU A 249 3.01 2.38 22.42
N SER A 250 2.49 1.49 21.57
CA SER A 250 2.72 0.04 21.65
C SER A 250 4.19 -0.31 21.53
N GLU A 251 4.94 0.32 20.63
CA GLU A 251 6.37 0.08 20.48
C GLU A 251 7.17 0.46 21.74
N TYR A 252 6.86 1.62 22.32
CA TYR A 252 7.50 2.03 23.57
C TYR A 252 7.12 1.11 24.73
N LEU A 253 5.84 0.73 24.85
CA LEU A 253 5.38 -0.22 25.85
C LEU A 253 6.17 -1.52 25.75
N ILE A 254 6.29 -2.11 24.55
CA ILE A 254 7.07 -3.33 24.32
C ILE A 254 8.50 -3.16 24.82
N GLN A 255 9.16 -2.03 24.55
CA GLN A 255 10.52 -1.78 25.00
C GLN A 255 10.64 -1.71 26.53
N GLN A 256 9.65 -1.15 27.22
CA GLN A 256 9.61 -1.13 28.69
C GLN A 256 9.35 -2.52 29.26
N GLU A 257 8.52 -3.30 28.57
CA GLU A 257 7.93 -4.53 29.09
C GLU A 257 8.59 -5.81 28.58
N LYS A 258 9.55 -5.72 27.66
CA LYS A 258 10.15 -6.90 27.04
C LYS A 258 10.74 -7.91 28.04
N GLY A 259 11.26 -7.44 29.19
CA GLY A 259 11.96 -8.31 30.14
C GLY A 259 13.04 -9.15 29.46
N ASN A 260 12.97 -10.47 29.62
CA ASN A 260 13.88 -11.44 28.98
C ASN A 260 13.37 -12.01 27.65
N LEU A 261 12.26 -11.49 27.12
CA LEU A 261 11.71 -11.94 25.84
C LEU A 261 12.60 -11.51 24.67
N ASN A 262 12.80 -12.42 23.72
CA ASN A 262 13.43 -12.10 22.44
C ASN A 262 12.36 -11.49 21.52
N ILE A 263 12.40 -10.17 21.36
CA ILE A 263 11.38 -9.43 20.63
C ILE A 263 11.96 -8.75 19.39
N ALA A 264 11.20 -8.77 18.29
CA ALA A 264 11.41 -7.88 17.15
C ALA A 264 10.12 -7.17 16.74
N ILE A 265 10.27 -5.98 16.13
CA ILE A 265 9.17 -5.16 15.63
C ILE A 265 9.29 -4.99 14.13
N ILE A 266 8.23 -5.30 13.39
CA ILE A 266 8.15 -5.09 11.94
C ILE A 266 7.27 -3.88 11.69
N ARG A 267 7.77 -2.89 10.95
CA ARG A 267 7.09 -1.66 10.58
C ARG A 267 6.78 -1.63 9.08
N PRO A 268 5.72 -2.30 8.61
CA PRO A 268 5.29 -2.17 7.22
C PRO A 268 4.77 -0.75 6.91
N SER A 269 5.07 -0.28 5.71
CA SER A 269 4.42 0.89 5.08
C SER A 269 3.00 0.56 4.61
N ILE A 270 2.48 1.25 3.58
CA ILE A 270 1.11 0.99 3.09
C ILE A 270 1.09 -0.41 2.47
N VAL A 271 0.44 -1.37 3.14
CA VAL A 271 0.38 -2.75 2.65
C VAL A 271 -0.63 -2.85 1.51
N GLY A 272 -0.16 -3.20 0.31
CA GLY A 272 -0.96 -3.41 -0.90
C GLY A 272 -1.26 -4.88 -1.18
N ALA A 273 -1.65 -5.17 -2.42
CA ALA A 273 -1.85 -6.54 -2.89
C ALA A 273 -0.55 -7.36 -2.87
N SER A 274 -0.65 -8.68 -3.01
CA SER A 274 0.54 -9.52 -3.18
C SER A 274 1.27 -9.22 -4.47
N TRP A 275 2.60 -9.30 -4.43
CA TRP A 275 3.44 -9.20 -5.61
C TRP A 275 3.57 -10.56 -6.32
N HIS A 276 3.94 -11.59 -5.57
CA HIS A 276 4.12 -12.95 -6.07
C HIS A 276 3.19 -13.95 -5.38
N GLU A 277 3.08 -13.91 -4.05
CA GLU A 277 2.50 -15.02 -3.29
C GLU A 277 1.28 -14.62 -2.45
N PRO A 278 0.26 -15.49 -2.27
CA PRO A 278 0.14 -16.83 -2.86
C PRO A 278 -0.06 -16.82 -4.39
N PHE A 279 -0.53 -15.70 -4.95
CA PHE A 279 -0.53 -15.41 -6.37
C PHE A 279 -0.56 -13.90 -6.59
N PRO A 280 -0.09 -13.36 -7.73
CA PRO A 280 0.01 -11.92 -7.96
C PRO A 280 -1.34 -11.18 -7.89
N GLY A 281 -1.35 -10.02 -7.23
CA GLY A 281 -2.51 -9.13 -7.14
C GLY A 281 -3.59 -9.58 -6.15
N TRP A 282 -3.36 -10.59 -5.32
CA TRP A 282 -4.33 -11.00 -4.30
C TRP A 282 -4.54 -9.87 -3.27
N ILE A 283 -5.81 -9.57 -3.01
CA ILE A 283 -6.27 -8.57 -2.05
C ILE A 283 -7.70 -8.91 -1.65
N ASP A 284 -8.05 -8.75 -0.37
CA ASP A 284 -9.38 -9.13 0.16
C ASP A 284 -10.10 -8.01 0.92
N ASN A 285 -9.53 -6.81 0.92
CA ASN A 285 -10.08 -5.65 1.62
C ASN A 285 -10.09 -4.40 0.75
N PHE A 286 -11.05 -3.52 1.04
CA PHE A 286 -11.21 -2.21 0.38
C PHE A 286 -10.45 -1.09 1.11
N ASN A 287 -9.63 -1.42 2.11
CA ASN A 287 -8.98 -0.41 2.94
C ASN A 287 -7.88 0.31 2.16
N GLY A 288 -7.59 1.55 2.56
CA GLY A 288 -6.49 2.35 2.00
C GLY A 288 -6.60 2.56 0.49
N THR A 289 -5.55 2.18 -0.24
CA THR A 289 -5.37 2.39 -1.68
C THR A 289 -6.34 1.57 -2.54
N SER A 290 -6.71 0.35 -2.13
CA SER A 290 -7.64 -0.52 -2.87
C SER A 290 -8.97 0.16 -3.17
N GLY A 291 -9.59 0.79 -2.17
CA GLY A 291 -10.85 1.50 -2.32
C GLY A 291 -10.74 2.73 -3.23
N ILE A 292 -9.63 3.46 -3.15
CA ILE A 292 -9.33 4.61 -4.02
C ILE A 292 -9.17 4.17 -5.47
N PHE A 293 -8.42 3.09 -5.73
CA PHE A 293 -8.21 2.56 -7.08
C PHE A 293 -9.54 2.16 -7.72
N ILE A 294 -10.39 1.42 -6.99
CA ILE A 294 -11.72 1.04 -7.46
C ILE A 294 -12.59 2.27 -7.71
N ALA A 295 -12.62 3.24 -6.81
CA ALA A 295 -13.40 4.46 -6.99
C ALA A 295 -12.95 5.26 -8.22
N ALA A 296 -11.64 5.30 -8.49
CA ALA A 296 -11.06 5.93 -9.67
C ALA A 296 -11.42 5.15 -10.95
N GLY A 297 -11.29 3.83 -10.93
CA GLY A 297 -11.63 2.93 -12.04
C GLY A 297 -13.13 2.91 -12.37
N LYS A 298 -14.02 3.06 -11.39
CA LYS A 298 -15.47 3.22 -11.62
C LYS A 298 -15.82 4.65 -12.06
N GLY A 299 -14.86 5.59 -12.13
CA GLY A 299 -15.09 6.99 -12.47
C GLY A 299 -15.90 7.77 -11.42
N ILE A 300 -15.97 7.26 -10.19
CA ILE A 300 -16.60 7.91 -9.05
C ILE A 300 -15.66 9.00 -8.52
N LEU A 301 -14.40 8.64 -8.30
CA LEU A 301 -13.33 9.56 -7.94
C LEU A 301 -12.83 10.34 -9.16
N ARG A 302 -12.66 11.65 -9.00
CA ARG A 302 -12.26 12.62 -10.04
C ARG A 302 -11.11 13.52 -9.61
N THR A 303 -11.03 13.81 -8.31
CA THR A 303 -9.97 14.64 -7.73
C THR A 303 -9.61 14.10 -6.36
N VAL A 304 -8.33 14.14 -6.01
CA VAL A 304 -7.81 13.83 -4.67
C VAL A 304 -6.65 14.77 -4.35
N ILE A 305 -6.52 15.16 -3.08
CA ILE A 305 -5.36 15.92 -2.63
C ILE A 305 -4.19 14.97 -2.48
N ALA A 306 -3.13 15.21 -3.24
CA ALA A 306 -1.87 14.50 -3.14
C ALA A 306 -0.75 15.39 -3.69
N ASN A 307 0.47 15.19 -3.17
CA ASN A 307 1.67 15.74 -3.79
C ASN A 307 2.20 14.71 -4.80
N ASN A 308 2.22 15.07 -6.08
CA ASN A 308 2.65 14.16 -7.14
C ASN A 308 4.13 13.76 -7.03
N GLU A 309 4.94 14.59 -6.38
CA GLU A 309 6.38 14.39 -6.15
C GLU A 309 6.65 13.73 -4.78
N ALA A 310 5.60 13.50 -3.97
CA ALA A 310 5.77 12.76 -2.74
C ALA A 310 5.86 11.25 -3.04
N VAL A 311 6.76 10.59 -2.32
CA VAL A 311 6.92 9.14 -2.30
C VAL A 311 5.63 8.49 -1.76
N ALA A 312 5.11 7.55 -2.54
CA ALA A 312 4.01 6.67 -2.20
C ALA A 312 4.55 5.36 -1.61
N ASP A 313 4.97 5.42 -0.34
CA ASP A 313 5.55 4.29 0.39
C ASP A 313 4.52 3.15 0.57
N MET A 314 4.62 2.19 -0.34
CA MET A 314 3.77 1.01 -0.42
C MET A 314 4.62 -0.25 -0.44
N ILE A 315 4.14 -1.29 0.23
CA ILE A 315 4.80 -2.59 0.32
C ILE A 315 3.80 -3.71 -0.05
N PRO A 316 4.19 -4.68 -0.88
CA PRO A 316 3.36 -5.87 -1.10
C PRO A 316 3.17 -6.68 0.19
N VAL A 317 1.99 -7.30 0.36
CA VAL A 317 1.68 -8.05 1.58
C VAL A 317 2.61 -9.25 1.79
N ASP A 318 2.96 -9.95 0.72
CA ASP A 318 3.87 -11.09 0.75
C ASP A 318 5.31 -10.70 1.10
N VAL A 319 5.78 -9.54 0.64
CA VAL A 319 7.08 -8.99 1.07
C VAL A 319 7.10 -8.73 2.57
N ALA A 320 6.04 -8.12 3.12
CA ALA A 320 5.93 -7.87 4.55
C ALA A 320 5.87 -9.18 5.37
N ILE A 321 5.17 -10.21 4.87
CA ILE A 321 5.08 -11.52 5.52
C ILE A 321 6.40 -12.30 5.43
N ASN A 322 7.08 -12.26 4.29
CA ASN A 322 8.39 -12.90 4.12
C ASN A 322 9.41 -12.32 5.09
N LEU A 323 9.47 -10.99 5.21
CA LEU A 323 10.28 -10.32 6.23
C LEU A 323 9.88 -10.75 7.65
N THR A 324 8.58 -10.85 7.93
CA THR A 324 8.08 -11.23 9.26
C THR A 324 8.56 -12.63 9.67
N LEU A 325 8.50 -13.61 8.76
CA LEU A 325 8.97 -14.97 9.02
C LEU A 325 10.50 -15.03 9.12
N ALA A 326 11.23 -14.36 8.23
CA ALA A 326 12.69 -14.30 8.32
C ALA A 326 13.16 -13.63 9.63
N ALA A 327 12.52 -12.54 10.04
CA ALA A 327 12.81 -11.87 11.30
C ALA A 327 12.45 -12.73 12.52
N GLY A 328 11.37 -13.52 12.43
CA GLY A 328 11.00 -14.48 13.47
C GLY A 328 12.06 -15.56 13.67
N TRP A 329 12.52 -16.18 12.58
CA TRP A 329 13.66 -17.10 12.59
C TRP A 329 14.92 -16.46 13.18
N TYR A 330 15.30 -15.29 12.66
CA TYR A 330 16.52 -14.62 13.08
C TYR A 330 16.49 -14.27 14.57
N THR A 331 15.37 -13.74 15.05
CA THR A 331 15.18 -13.38 16.46
C THR A 331 15.27 -14.61 17.37
N ALA A 332 14.71 -15.74 16.96
CA ALA A 332 14.74 -16.97 17.74
C ALA A 332 16.14 -17.61 17.79
N VAL A 333 16.82 -17.69 16.64
CA VAL A 333 18.09 -18.40 16.49
C VAL A 333 19.27 -17.56 16.98
N HIS A 334 19.32 -16.28 16.61
CA HIS A 334 20.47 -15.42 16.90
C HIS A 334 20.34 -14.67 18.23
N ARG A 335 19.12 -14.60 18.78
CA ARG A 335 18.81 -13.96 20.08
C ARG A 335 19.53 -12.61 20.26
N PRO A 336 19.25 -11.62 19.40
CA PRO A 336 19.94 -10.34 19.45
C PRO A 336 19.76 -9.67 20.82
N LYS A 337 20.85 -9.11 21.38
CA LYS A 337 20.84 -8.48 22.70
C LYS A 337 19.87 -7.29 22.77
N ASN A 338 19.75 -6.55 21.67
CA ASN A 338 18.86 -5.41 21.54
C ASN A 338 17.63 -5.82 20.74
N LEU A 339 16.49 -5.21 21.08
CA LEU A 339 15.27 -5.35 20.31
C LEU A 339 15.51 -4.78 18.91
N LEU A 340 15.25 -5.59 17.89
CA LEU A 340 15.42 -5.17 16.49
C LEU A 340 14.11 -4.63 15.94
N VAL A 341 14.21 -3.51 15.24
CA VAL A 341 13.10 -2.90 14.50
C VAL A 341 13.41 -2.98 13.01
N TYR A 342 12.43 -3.36 12.20
CA TYR A 342 12.61 -3.48 10.75
C TYR A 342 11.64 -2.55 10.03
N ASN A 343 12.15 -1.55 9.33
CA ASN A 343 11.34 -0.62 8.53
C ASN A 343 11.04 -1.22 7.15
N CYS A 344 9.93 -1.96 7.04
CA CYS A 344 9.49 -2.61 5.80
C CYS A 344 8.85 -1.61 4.83
N THR A 345 9.72 -0.90 4.13
CA THR A 345 9.41 0.29 3.31
C THR A 345 10.09 0.19 1.94
N THR A 346 9.62 0.98 0.97
CA THR A 346 10.20 1.01 -0.38
C THR A 346 10.88 2.33 -0.70
N GLY A 347 10.48 3.44 -0.06
CA GLY A 347 10.88 4.79 -0.41
C GLY A 347 12.38 5.06 -0.39
N GLY A 348 13.12 4.45 0.53
CA GLY A 348 14.58 4.59 0.60
C GLY A 348 15.37 3.69 -0.35
N ILE A 349 14.73 2.68 -0.95
CA ILE A 349 15.40 1.59 -1.68
C ILE A 349 14.98 1.57 -3.16
N ASN A 350 13.68 1.66 -3.43
CA ASN A 350 13.05 1.64 -4.74
C ASN A 350 11.88 2.64 -4.75
N PRO A 351 12.16 3.96 -4.81
CA PRO A 351 11.15 5.00 -4.65
C PRO A 351 10.07 4.95 -5.74
N PHE A 352 8.84 5.25 -5.35
CA PHE A 352 7.67 5.31 -6.22
C PHE A 352 6.84 6.52 -5.87
N PHE A 353 6.41 7.31 -6.84
CA PHE A 353 5.74 8.59 -6.58
C PHE A 353 4.22 8.51 -6.78
N TRP A 354 3.46 9.31 -6.01
CA TRP A 354 1.99 9.36 -6.14
C TRP A 354 1.54 9.73 -7.55
N GLY A 355 2.28 10.62 -8.23
CA GLY A 355 2.00 10.99 -9.62
C GLY A 355 2.08 9.80 -10.58
N GLU A 356 3.10 8.96 -10.45
CA GLU A 356 3.27 7.74 -11.24
C GLU A 356 2.18 6.71 -10.93
N MET A 357 1.84 6.54 -9.65
CA MET A 357 0.74 5.68 -9.22
C MET A 357 -0.57 6.09 -9.90
N GLY A 358 -0.90 7.37 -9.89
CA GLY A 358 -2.09 7.89 -10.57
C GLY A 358 -2.10 7.55 -12.07
N GLN A 359 -0.96 7.69 -12.74
CA GLN A 359 -0.82 7.36 -14.17
C GLN A 359 -0.99 5.86 -14.43
N TYR A 360 -0.31 4.99 -13.68
CA TYR A 360 -0.40 3.54 -13.85
C TYR A 360 -1.81 3.04 -13.59
N VAL A 361 -2.45 3.43 -12.49
CA VAL A 361 -3.84 3.04 -12.17
C VAL A 361 -4.81 3.49 -13.28
N MET A 362 -4.69 4.73 -13.76
CA MET A 362 -5.54 5.23 -14.84
C MET A 362 -5.29 4.53 -16.17
N SER A 363 -4.03 4.21 -16.48
CA SER A 363 -3.69 3.47 -17.70
C SER A 363 -4.24 2.04 -17.66
N THR A 364 -4.12 1.36 -16.52
CA THR A 364 -4.62 0.00 -16.34
C THR A 364 -6.13 -0.07 -16.48
N PHE A 365 -6.89 0.81 -15.80
CA PHE A 365 -8.36 0.78 -15.94
C PHE A 365 -8.89 1.31 -17.28
N LYS A 366 -8.06 1.97 -18.11
CA LYS A 366 -8.40 2.22 -19.52
C LYS A 366 -8.25 0.96 -20.38
N ARG A 367 -7.21 0.14 -20.13
CA ARG A 367 -6.97 -1.13 -20.85
C ARG A 367 -7.88 -2.26 -20.37
N ASN A 368 -8.07 -2.35 -19.06
CA ASN A 368 -8.78 -3.38 -18.31
C ASN A 368 -9.88 -2.73 -17.46
N PRO A 369 -10.95 -2.21 -18.08
CA PRO A 369 -11.97 -1.46 -17.35
C PRO A 369 -12.80 -2.31 -16.39
N LEU A 370 -13.20 -1.68 -15.29
CA LEU A 370 -14.17 -2.24 -14.36
C LEU A 370 -15.56 -2.24 -14.98
N GLU A 371 -16.35 -3.25 -14.66
CA GLU A 371 -17.73 -3.37 -15.12
C GLU A 371 -18.61 -2.27 -14.53
N GLN A 372 -19.70 -1.91 -15.22
CA GLN A 372 -20.69 -0.95 -14.71
C GLN A 372 -20.08 0.36 -14.17
N ALA A 373 -18.98 0.83 -14.75
CA ALA A 373 -18.38 2.11 -14.35
C ALA A 373 -19.41 3.24 -14.43
N PHE A 374 -19.44 4.11 -13.43
CA PHE A 374 -20.35 5.25 -13.39
C PHE A 374 -19.96 6.29 -14.45
N ARG A 375 -18.66 6.50 -14.63
CA ARG A 375 -18.08 7.37 -15.66
C ARG A 375 -16.79 6.75 -16.19
N THR A 376 -16.33 7.25 -17.34
CA THR A 376 -14.98 6.94 -17.84
C THR A 376 -13.92 7.30 -16.78
N PRO A 377 -12.98 6.41 -16.46
CA PRO A 377 -11.90 6.67 -15.50
C PRO A 377 -11.14 7.94 -15.88
N ASN A 378 -11.06 8.90 -14.95
CA ASN A 378 -10.36 10.17 -15.11
C ASN A 378 -10.21 10.85 -13.75
N ALA A 379 -9.39 10.29 -12.88
CA ALA A 379 -9.05 10.88 -11.59
C ALA A 379 -7.75 11.69 -11.74
N HIS A 380 -7.72 12.87 -11.13
CA HIS A 380 -6.55 13.75 -11.10
C HIS A 380 -6.09 13.95 -9.66
N MET A 381 -4.79 14.09 -9.49
CA MET A 381 -4.16 14.46 -8.23
C MET A 381 -3.80 15.94 -8.28
N THR A 382 -4.01 16.65 -7.18
CA THR A 382 -3.71 18.07 -7.06
C THR A 382 -3.19 18.40 -5.67
N SER A 383 -2.20 19.29 -5.58
CA SER A 383 -1.76 19.86 -4.30
C SER A 383 -2.60 21.07 -3.88
N SER A 384 -3.37 21.67 -4.80
CA SER A 384 -4.17 22.86 -4.52
C SER A 384 -5.52 22.50 -3.90
N TYR A 385 -5.72 22.96 -2.66
CA TYR A 385 -6.99 22.79 -1.94
C TYR A 385 -8.17 23.44 -2.67
N LEU A 386 -8.00 24.66 -3.21
CA LEU A 386 -9.07 25.38 -3.91
C LEU A 386 -9.53 24.66 -5.17
N ILE A 387 -8.58 24.20 -5.99
CA ILE A 387 -8.86 23.41 -7.20
C ILE A 387 -9.58 22.11 -6.81
N ASN A 388 -9.12 21.45 -5.74
CA ASN A 388 -9.75 20.23 -5.26
C ASN A 388 -11.21 20.48 -4.79
N GLN A 389 -11.48 21.55 -4.04
CA GLN A 389 -12.84 21.88 -3.59
C GLN A 389 -13.78 22.21 -4.75
N TYR A 390 -13.29 22.94 -5.76
CA TYR A 390 -14.02 23.17 -7.00
C TYR A 390 -14.42 21.85 -7.66
N TRP A 391 -13.46 20.94 -7.88
CA TRP A 391 -13.73 19.66 -8.52
C TRP A 391 -14.55 18.70 -7.66
N ILE A 392 -14.43 18.75 -6.32
CA ILE A 392 -15.33 18.03 -5.41
C ILE A 392 -16.77 18.50 -5.63
N THR A 393 -16.99 19.81 -5.68
CA THR A 393 -18.34 20.37 -5.81
C THR A 393 -18.96 20.02 -7.17
N VAL A 394 -18.21 20.29 -8.25
CA VAL A 394 -18.68 20.14 -9.63
C VAL A 394 -18.71 18.67 -10.08
N SER A 395 -17.69 17.89 -9.73
CA SER A 395 -17.49 16.54 -10.27
C SER A 395 -17.80 15.39 -9.30
N HIS A 396 -17.95 15.64 -8.00
CA HIS A 396 -18.43 14.65 -7.04
C HIS A 396 -19.85 14.95 -6.56
N LYS A 397 -20.07 16.08 -5.88
CA LYS A 397 -21.33 16.39 -5.18
C LYS A 397 -22.49 16.67 -6.13
N ALA A 398 -22.34 17.57 -7.10
CA ALA A 398 -23.43 17.93 -8.00
C ALA A 398 -23.98 16.73 -8.80
N PRO A 399 -23.16 15.87 -9.44
CA PRO A 399 -23.66 14.67 -10.12
C PRO A 399 -24.32 13.67 -9.17
N ALA A 400 -23.84 13.57 -7.93
CA ALA A 400 -24.42 12.67 -6.94
C ALA A 400 -25.79 13.14 -6.46
N ILE A 401 -25.98 14.44 -6.26
CA ILE A 401 -27.29 15.04 -5.93
C ILE A 401 -28.27 14.81 -7.07
N LEU A 402 -27.86 15.09 -8.32
CA LEU A 402 -28.71 14.88 -9.50
C LEU A 402 -29.10 13.41 -9.66
N TYR A 403 -28.16 12.48 -9.46
CA TYR A 403 -28.43 11.05 -9.50
C TYR A 403 -29.41 10.62 -8.39
N ASP A 404 -29.22 11.11 -7.17
CA ASP A 404 -30.10 10.77 -6.05
C ASP A 404 -31.49 11.39 -6.20
N LEU A 405 -31.60 12.58 -6.80
CA LEU A 405 -32.87 13.17 -7.19
C LEU A 405 -33.59 12.30 -8.23
N TYR A 406 -32.88 11.88 -9.29
CA TYR A 406 -33.44 10.95 -10.28
C TYR A 406 -33.90 9.63 -9.65
N MET A 407 -33.14 9.08 -8.72
CA MET A 407 -33.54 7.87 -7.98
C MET A 407 -34.83 8.10 -7.20
N ARG A 408 -34.96 9.22 -6.47
CA ARG A 408 -36.19 9.58 -5.76
C ARG A 408 -37.39 9.72 -6.70
N LEU A 409 -37.21 10.42 -7.82
CA LEU A 409 -38.25 10.62 -8.82
C LEU A 409 -38.70 9.30 -9.49
N THR A 410 -37.84 8.28 -9.51
CA THR A 410 -38.15 6.94 -10.02
C THR A 410 -38.58 5.94 -8.94
N GLY A 411 -38.90 6.43 -7.73
CA GLY A 411 -39.36 5.60 -6.60
C GLY A 411 -38.25 4.76 -5.95
N ARG A 412 -36.98 5.03 -6.24
CA ARG A 412 -35.83 4.29 -5.72
C ARG A 412 -35.12 5.04 -4.59
N LYS A 413 -34.49 4.30 -3.68
CA LYS A 413 -33.73 4.89 -2.56
C LYS A 413 -32.45 5.61 -3.05
N PRO A 414 -32.19 6.86 -2.62
CA PRO A 414 -30.94 7.56 -2.96
C PRO A 414 -29.73 6.87 -2.32
N ARG A 415 -28.62 6.82 -3.05
CA ARG A 415 -27.41 6.07 -2.66
C ARG A 415 -26.09 6.76 -3.00
N MET A 416 -26.05 7.64 -4.00
CA MET A 416 -24.81 8.18 -4.55
C MET A 416 -24.13 9.14 -3.58
N MET A 417 -24.89 10.01 -2.91
CA MET A 417 -24.31 10.90 -1.88
C MET A 417 -23.70 10.13 -0.73
N LYS A 418 -24.28 8.99 -0.34
CA LYS A 418 -23.70 8.10 0.69
C LYS A 418 -22.34 7.56 0.26
N ILE A 419 -22.20 7.15 -1.00
CA ILE A 419 -20.94 6.65 -1.57
C ILE A 419 -19.91 7.79 -1.61
N ILE A 420 -20.28 8.96 -2.12
CA ILE A 420 -19.39 10.13 -2.20
C ILE A 420 -18.93 10.59 -0.82
N ASN A 421 -19.81 10.64 0.17
CA ASN A 421 -19.45 11.05 1.53
C ASN A 421 -18.46 10.07 2.17
N ARG A 422 -18.64 8.75 1.97
CA ARG A 422 -17.68 7.74 2.43
C ARG A 422 -16.33 7.90 1.74
N LEU A 423 -16.32 8.12 0.43
CA LEU A 423 -15.10 8.36 -0.34
C LEU A 423 -14.35 9.61 0.15
N HIS A 424 -15.07 10.72 0.42
CA HIS A 424 -14.46 11.95 0.94
C HIS A 424 -13.86 11.75 2.31
N LYS A 425 -14.57 11.06 3.22
CA LYS A 425 -14.03 10.70 4.53
C LYS A 425 -12.73 9.90 4.41
N SER A 426 -12.69 8.88 3.55
CA SER A 426 -11.47 8.10 3.31
C SER A 426 -10.32 8.94 2.74
N MET A 427 -10.58 9.84 1.79
CA MET A 427 -9.55 10.71 1.23
C MET A 427 -8.98 11.68 2.26
N THR A 428 -9.82 12.28 3.11
CA THR A 428 -9.37 13.18 4.18
C THR A 428 -8.47 12.46 5.17
N LEU A 429 -8.83 11.24 5.57
CA LEU A 429 -8.00 10.43 6.48
C LEU A 429 -6.63 10.05 5.89
N LEU A 430 -6.53 9.97 4.56
CA LEU A 430 -5.28 9.61 3.86
C LEU A 430 -4.45 10.82 3.43
N GLN A 431 -5.01 12.03 3.50
CA GLN A 431 -4.39 13.25 2.98
C GLN A 431 -3.00 13.53 3.60
N TYR A 432 -2.83 13.25 4.90
CA TYR A 432 -1.54 13.42 5.57
C TYR A 432 -0.43 12.58 4.92
N PHE A 433 -0.76 11.37 4.49
CA PHE A 433 0.16 10.42 3.85
C PHE A 433 0.35 10.66 2.36
N SER A 434 -0.68 11.16 1.67
CA SER A 434 -0.58 11.44 0.23
C SER A 434 0.13 12.75 -0.12
N THR A 435 0.44 13.59 0.87
CA THR A 435 1.05 14.92 0.67
C THR A 435 2.48 15.03 1.19
N GLN A 436 3.00 13.98 1.80
CA GLN A 436 4.30 13.99 2.48
C GLN A 436 5.15 12.79 2.06
N SER A 437 6.45 12.91 2.35
CA SER A 437 7.44 11.85 2.19
C SER A 437 8.30 11.75 3.44
N TRP A 438 8.86 10.56 3.59
CA TRP A 438 9.66 10.15 4.73
C TRP A 438 10.93 9.48 4.25
N ASN A 439 11.99 9.61 5.05
CA ASN A 439 13.25 8.92 4.83
C ASN A 439 13.35 7.81 5.88
N TRP A 440 13.44 6.56 5.40
CA TRP A 440 13.47 5.37 6.24
C TRP A 440 14.87 4.77 6.23
N SER A 441 15.44 4.47 7.41
CA SER A 441 16.59 3.56 7.45
C SER A 441 16.14 2.13 7.15
N SER A 442 17.02 1.31 6.58
CA SER A 442 16.73 -0.10 6.23
C SER A 442 17.90 -1.03 6.58
N ASP A 443 18.74 -0.61 7.52
CA ASP A 443 19.99 -1.27 7.89
C ASP A 443 19.74 -2.67 8.46
N ASN A 444 18.74 -2.83 9.34
CA ASN A 444 18.36 -4.12 9.90
C ASN A 444 17.75 -5.05 8.83
N MET A 445 16.99 -4.51 7.87
CA MET A 445 16.51 -5.31 6.73
C MET A 445 17.67 -5.81 5.86
N ASN A 446 18.63 -4.95 5.55
CA ASN A 446 19.82 -5.33 4.77
C ASN A 446 20.68 -6.35 5.53
N MET A 447 20.85 -6.16 6.84
CA MET A 447 21.55 -7.09 7.72
C MET A 447 20.85 -8.46 7.76
N LEU A 448 19.53 -8.50 7.94
CA LEU A 448 18.78 -9.76 7.92
C LEU A 448 18.89 -10.46 6.55
N MET A 449 18.77 -9.72 5.45
CA MET A 449 18.94 -10.27 4.10
C MET A 449 20.33 -10.92 3.90
N SER A 450 21.38 -10.35 4.50
CA SER A 450 22.74 -10.91 4.41
C SER A 450 22.90 -12.25 5.13
N HIS A 451 22.06 -12.55 6.12
CA HIS A 451 22.06 -13.81 6.86
C HIS A 451 21.24 -14.93 6.19
N LEU A 452 20.47 -14.61 5.15
CA LEU A 452 19.70 -15.61 4.41
C LEU A 452 20.58 -16.34 3.41
N ASN A 453 20.48 -17.68 3.41
CA ASN A 453 21.08 -18.51 2.37
C ASN A 453 20.34 -18.34 1.03
N THR A 454 20.87 -18.93 -0.04
CA THR A 454 20.34 -18.79 -1.40
C THR A 454 18.88 -19.26 -1.52
N GLU A 455 18.50 -20.36 -0.86
CA GLU A 455 17.14 -20.87 -0.87
C GLU A 455 16.18 -20.03 -0.01
N ASP A 456 16.64 -19.53 1.14
CA ASP A 456 15.88 -18.61 1.98
C ASP A 456 15.58 -17.29 1.25
N LYS A 457 16.55 -16.75 0.50
CA LYS A 457 16.34 -15.53 -0.32
C LYS A 457 15.29 -15.73 -1.41
N LYS A 458 15.16 -16.93 -1.97
CA LYS A 458 14.11 -17.26 -2.94
C LYS A 458 12.77 -17.45 -2.24
N LEU A 459 12.74 -18.24 -1.18
CA LEU A 459 11.50 -18.64 -0.51
C LEU A 459 10.90 -17.50 0.31
N TYR A 460 11.72 -16.71 1.00
CA TYR A 460 11.30 -15.58 1.84
C TYR A 460 11.83 -14.26 1.27
N ASN A 461 11.66 -14.05 -0.03
CA ASN A 461 12.13 -12.83 -0.69
C ASN A 461 11.40 -11.58 -0.14
N PHE A 462 12.17 -10.63 0.37
CA PHE A 462 11.70 -9.28 0.71
C PHE A 462 12.59 -8.19 0.10
N ASP A 463 13.33 -8.50 -0.97
CA ASP A 463 14.13 -7.53 -1.72
C ASP A 463 13.26 -6.72 -2.70
N VAL A 464 12.89 -5.52 -2.28
CA VAL A 464 12.06 -4.61 -3.08
C VAL A 464 12.79 -3.95 -4.24
N ARG A 465 14.12 -4.09 -4.37
CA ARG A 465 14.87 -3.56 -5.54
C ARG A 465 14.47 -4.24 -6.84
N GLN A 466 13.96 -5.46 -6.74
CA GLN A 466 13.51 -6.29 -7.86
C GLN A 466 12.07 -5.97 -8.29
N LEU A 467 11.35 -5.12 -7.54
CA LEU A 467 9.95 -4.79 -7.79
C LEU A 467 9.80 -3.80 -8.95
N HIS A 468 9.10 -4.22 -10.00
CA HIS A 468 8.70 -3.34 -11.11
C HIS A 468 7.33 -2.72 -10.87
N TRP A 469 7.30 -1.42 -10.59
CA TRP A 469 6.08 -0.70 -10.18
C TRP A 469 4.94 -0.74 -11.19
N SER A 470 5.23 -0.65 -12.49
CA SER A 470 4.20 -0.69 -13.53
C SER A 470 3.44 -2.02 -13.56
N GLU A 471 4.19 -3.13 -13.52
CA GLU A 471 3.65 -4.50 -13.52
C GLU A 471 2.92 -4.82 -12.21
N TYR A 472 3.47 -4.37 -11.08
CA TYR A 472 2.85 -4.54 -9.77
C TYR A 472 1.51 -3.78 -9.68
N ILE A 473 1.45 -2.51 -10.09
CA ILE A 473 0.20 -1.73 -10.08
C ILE A 473 -0.82 -2.31 -11.05
N GLU A 474 -0.40 -2.82 -12.20
CA GLU A 474 -1.30 -3.50 -13.13
C GLU A 474 -1.90 -4.77 -12.50
N SER A 475 -1.06 -5.61 -11.91
CA SER A 475 -1.49 -6.83 -11.20
C SER A 475 -2.41 -6.51 -10.03
N TYR A 476 -2.11 -5.46 -9.25
CA TYR A 476 -2.96 -4.98 -8.17
C TYR A 476 -4.33 -4.52 -8.70
N CYS A 477 -4.38 -3.69 -9.74
CA CYS A 477 -5.66 -3.23 -10.31
C CYS A 477 -6.51 -4.39 -10.87
N ILE A 478 -5.88 -5.36 -11.54
CA ILE A 478 -6.55 -6.58 -12.02
C ILE A 478 -7.02 -7.44 -10.85
N GLY A 479 -6.20 -7.55 -9.81
CA GLY A 479 -6.54 -8.22 -8.56
C GLY A 479 -7.74 -7.61 -7.86
N ALA A 480 -7.82 -6.29 -7.76
CA ALA A 480 -8.97 -5.57 -7.22
C ALA A 480 -10.25 -5.85 -8.03
N LYS A 481 -10.16 -5.94 -9.36
CA LYS A 481 -11.26 -6.37 -10.23
C LYS A 481 -11.72 -7.79 -9.90
N LYS A 482 -10.79 -8.75 -9.83
CA LYS A 482 -11.09 -10.17 -9.64
C LYS A 482 -11.57 -10.52 -8.23
N TYR A 483 -10.88 -10.02 -7.21
CA TYR A 483 -11.04 -10.52 -5.83
C TYR A 483 -11.91 -9.63 -4.95
N LEU A 484 -11.98 -8.31 -5.22
CA LEU A 484 -12.83 -7.39 -4.45
C LEU A 484 -14.19 -7.18 -5.12
N LEU A 485 -14.19 -7.04 -6.45
CA LEU A 485 -15.42 -6.82 -7.22
C LEU A 485 -16.03 -8.12 -7.76
N ASN A 486 -15.33 -9.24 -7.66
CA ASN A 486 -15.75 -10.54 -8.20
C ASN A 486 -16.11 -10.46 -9.70
N GLU A 487 -15.40 -9.62 -10.45
CA GLU A 487 -15.63 -9.44 -11.89
C GLU A 487 -14.71 -10.38 -12.70
N ASP A 488 -15.26 -10.96 -13.76
CA ASP A 488 -14.51 -11.84 -14.66
C ASP A 488 -13.68 -11.01 -15.67
N MET A 489 -12.52 -11.53 -16.05
CA MET A 489 -11.72 -10.98 -17.14
C MET A 489 -12.43 -11.13 -18.49
N ALA A 490 -13.28 -12.15 -18.67
CA ALA A 490 -14.12 -12.31 -19.85
C ALA A 490 -15.09 -11.13 -20.06
N GLY A 491 -15.44 -10.37 -19.01
CA GLY A 491 -16.31 -9.19 -19.07
C GLY A 491 -15.65 -7.93 -19.67
N ILE A 492 -14.35 -7.94 -19.94
CA ILE A 492 -13.61 -6.75 -20.43
C ILE A 492 -14.17 -6.18 -21.74
N PRO A 493 -14.51 -6.95 -22.77
CA PRO A 493 -15.08 -6.40 -24.02
C PRO A 493 -16.39 -5.63 -23.79
N ALA A 494 -17.28 -6.18 -22.96
CA ALA A 494 -18.54 -5.53 -22.59
C ALA A 494 -18.29 -4.24 -21.78
N ALA A 495 -17.36 -4.27 -20.81
CA ALA A 495 -16.97 -3.09 -20.06
C ALA A 495 -16.35 -2.00 -20.96
N LYS A 496 -15.53 -2.36 -21.96
CA LYS A 496 -15.02 -1.42 -22.97
C LYS A 496 -16.13 -0.81 -23.81
N GLN A 497 -17.15 -1.59 -24.20
CA GLN A 497 -18.32 -1.07 -24.92
C GLN A 497 -19.12 -0.08 -24.05
N HIS A 498 -19.33 -0.41 -22.78
CA HIS A 498 -19.96 0.49 -21.81
C HIS A 498 -19.20 1.81 -21.67
N LEU A 499 -17.86 1.77 -21.55
CA LEU A 499 -17.05 2.99 -21.51
C LEU A 499 -17.13 3.80 -22.82
N ARG A 500 -17.19 3.15 -23.98
CA ARG A 500 -17.40 3.85 -25.27
C ARG A 500 -18.76 4.55 -25.29
N LYS A 501 -19.83 3.92 -24.80
CA LYS A 501 -21.16 4.53 -24.67
C LYS A 501 -21.12 5.76 -23.75
N LEU A 502 -20.51 5.63 -22.57
CA LEU A 502 -20.34 6.76 -21.64
C LEU A 502 -19.53 7.91 -22.24
N ARG A 503 -18.47 7.60 -22.99
CA ARG A 503 -17.67 8.59 -23.71
C ARG A 503 -18.52 9.33 -24.75
N ASN A 504 -19.32 8.62 -25.52
CA ASN A 504 -20.21 9.22 -26.53
C ASN A 504 -21.29 10.09 -25.88
N ILE A 505 -21.89 9.63 -24.77
CA ILE A 505 -22.85 10.44 -23.97
C ILE A 505 -22.19 11.74 -23.51
N ARG A 506 -20.96 11.67 -22.99
CA ARG A 506 -20.21 12.86 -22.56
C ARG A 506 -19.94 13.80 -23.74
N TYR A 507 -19.53 13.30 -24.89
CA TYR A 507 -19.29 14.14 -26.07
C TYR A 507 -20.57 14.79 -26.59
N ALA A 508 -21.67 14.04 -26.64
CA ALA A 508 -22.98 14.58 -27.00
C ALA A 508 -23.40 15.68 -26.02
N PHE A 509 -23.33 15.42 -24.71
CA PHE A 509 -23.65 16.40 -23.67
C PHE A 509 -22.80 17.68 -23.79
N ASN A 510 -21.47 17.54 -23.91
CA ASN A 510 -20.56 18.68 -24.04
C ASN A 510 -20.82 19.47 -25.33
N THR A 511 -21.11 18.79 -26.44
CA THR A 511 -21.42 19.43 -27.72
C THR A 511 -22.73 20.21 -27.63
N THR A 512 -23.78 19.62 -27.05
CA THR A 512 -25.07 20.29 -26.82
C THR A 512 -24.91 21.50 -25.91
N LEU A 513 -24.16 21.36 -24.81
CA LEU A 513 -23.88 22.47 -23.89
C LEU A 513 -23.13 23.60 -24.59
N LEU A 514 -22.11 23.27 -25.40
CA LEU A 514 -21.36 24.25 -26.19
C LEU A 514 -22.29 24.98 -27.17
N VAL A 515 -23.17 24.27 -27.88
CA VAL A 515 -24.14 24.87 -28.80
C VAL A 515 -25.11 25.80 -28.08
N ILE A 516 -25.59 25.42 -26.89
CA ILE A 516 -26.48 26.27 -26.07
C ILE A 516 -25.75 27.54 -25.62
N ILE A 517 -24.55 27.41 -25.06
CA ILE A 517 -23.73 28.56 -24.63
C ILE A 517 -23.45 29.48 -25.82
N TRP A 518 -23.07 28.91 -26.96
CA TRP A 518 -22.80 29.65 -28.18
C TRP A 518 -24.03 30.41 -28.69
N ARG A 519 -25.22 29.79 -28.66
CA ARG A 519 -26.48 30.46 -29.01
C ARG A 519 -26.80 31.63 -28.09
N ILE A 520 -26.64 31.46 -26.78
CA ILE A 520 -26.86 32.54 -25.80
C ILE A 520 -25.86 33.68 -26.03
N PHE A 521 -24.59 33.35 -26.30
CA PHE A 521 -23.54 34.32 -26.55
C PHE A 521 -23.78 35.12 -27.85
N ILE A 522 -24.14 34.46 -28.95
CA ILE A 522 -24.54 35.12 -30.21
C ILE A 522 -25.77 36.00 -30.00
N ALA A 523 -26.77 35.54 -29.26
CA ALA A 523 -27.97 36.33 -29.01
C ALA A 523 -27.66 37.65 -28.28
N ARG A 524 -26.66 37.64 -27.38
CA ARG A 524 -26.30 38.79 -26.53
C ARG A 524 -25.10 39.61 -26.99
N SER A 525 -24.38 39.19 -28.03
CA SER A 525 -23.17 39.89 -28.51
C SER A 525 -23.21 40.16 -30.01
N GLN A 526 -23.23 41.44 -30.40
CA GLN A 526 -23.14 41.85 -31.80
C GLN A 526 -21.82 41.40 -32.44
N MET A 527 -20.71 41.46 -31.69
CA MET A 527 -19.41 40.97 -32.15
C MET A 527 -19.45 39.48 -32.48
N ALA A 528 -20.09 38.67 -31.63
CA ALA A 528 -20.24 37.23 -31.85
C ALA A 528 -21.11 36.92 -33.08
N ARG A 529 -22.20 37.67 -33.29
CA ARG A 529 -23.01 37.60 -34.52
C ARG A 529 -22.17 37.88 -35.76
N ASN A 530 -21.40 38.96 -35.75
CA ASN A 530 -20.60 39.36 -36.89
C ASN A 530 -19.53 38.30 -37.23
N ILE A 531 -18.85 37.74 -36.22
CA ILE A 531 -17.90 36.63 -36.38
C ILE A 531 -18.60 35.39 -36.94
N TRP A 532 -19.79 35.04 -36.42
CA TRP A 532 -20.55 33.88 -36.89
C TRP A 532 -20.98 34.02 -38.35
N TYR A 533 -21.54 35.17 -38.74
CA TYR A 533 -21.91 35.43 -40.13
C TYR A 533 -20.68 35.44 -41.05
N PHE A 534 -19.55 35.97 -40.60
CA PHE A 534 -18.30 35.90 -41.34
C PHE A 534 -17.83 34.45 -41.57
N VAL A 535 -17.84 33.61 -40.52
CA VAL A 535 -17.45 32.19 -40.61
C VAL A 535 -18.40 31.39 -41.50
N MET A 536 -19.71 31.61 -41.39
CA MET A 536 -20.71 30.93 -42.22
C MET A 536 -20.69 31.40 -43.69
N ASN A 537 -20.26 32.63 -43.95
CA ASN A 537 -20.10 33.18 -45.29
C ASN A 537 -18.72 32.88 -45.90
N MET A 538 -17.79 32.24 -45.17
CA MET A 538 -16.57 31.72 -45.75
C MET A 538 -16.93 30.56 -46.69
N LYS A 539 -16.98 30.85 -48.00
CA LYS A 539 -17.12 29.82 -49.02
C LYS A 539 -16.01 28.79 -48.82
N PRO A 540 -16.31 27.47 -48.81
CA PRO A 540 -15.26 26.48 -48.91
C PRO A 540 -14.49 26.77 -50.21
N LEU A 541 -13.15 26.77 -50.14
CA LEU A 541 -12.30 26.78 -51.33
C LEU A 541 -12.71 25.57 -52.17
N THR A 542 -13.55 25.81 -53.17
CA THR A 542 -13.94 24.82 -54.15
C THR A 542 -12.67 24.42 -54.89
N LYS A 543 -12.35 23.12 -54.87
CA LYS A 543 -11.38 22.51 -55.79
C LYS A 543 -11.82 22.87 -57.21
N GLY A 544 -11.19 23.86 -57.81
CA GLY A 544 -11.49 24.29 -59.17
C GLY A 544 -11.16 25.75 -59.46
N SER A 545 -9.91 26.17 -59.22
CA SER A 545 -9.24 27.31 -59.87
C SER A 545 -7.90 27.67 -59.19
N LEU A 546 -7.07 26.67 -58.88
CA LEU A 546 -5.67 26.91 -58.57
C LEU A 546 -4.85 26.02 -59.49
N SER A 547 -4.28 26.64 -60.53
CA SER A 547 -3.17 26.01 -61.23
C SER A 547 -2.01 25.87 -60.24
N LEU A 548 -1.27 24.77 -60.35
CA LEU A 548 -0.19 24.39 -59.43
C LEU A 548 1.01 25.36 -59.39
N HIS A 549 0.90 26.55 -59.98
CA HIS A 549 1.98 27.52 -60.11
C HIS A 549 2.00 28.64 -59.05
N ASP A 550 0.95 28.78 -58.21
CA ASP A 550 0.82 29.91 -57.28
C ASP A 550 0.93 29.56 -55.78
N LEU A 551 1.16 28.30 -55.41
CA LEU A 551 1.22 27.85 -54.01
C LEU A 551 2.55 28.15 -53.28
N GLY A 552 3.42 28.98 -53.86
CA GLY A 552 4.79 29.20 -53.39
C GLY A 552 5.10 30.55 -52.72
N ARG A 553 4.15 31.47 -52.52
CA ARG A 553 4.46 32.81 -51.93
C ARG A 553 3.64 33.12 -50.65
N PRO A 554 4.30 33.27 -49.48
CA PRO A 554 3.68 33.62 -48.19
C PRO A 554 2.89 34.95 -48.18
N GLN A 555 3.04 35.77 -49.21
CA GLN A 555 2.52 37.14 -49.24
C GLN A 555 1.04 37.25 -49.68
N PHE A 556 0.48 36.21 -50.32
CA PHE A 556 -0.90 36.28 -50.84
C PHE A 556 -1.95 35.94 -49.77
N ILE A 557 -1.69 34.93 -48.95
CA ILE A 557 -2.56 34.56 -47.81
C ILE A 557 -2.55 35.68 -46.76
N VAL A 558 -1.39 36.31 -46.55
CA VAL A 558 -1.24 37.43 -45.63
C VAL A 558 -1.97 38.68 -46.14
N LYS A 559 -1.90 39.03 -47.45
CA LYS A 559 -2.65 40.18 -48.00
C LYS A 559 -4.18 40.01 -47.99
N TYR A 560 -4.68 38.78 -48.18
CA TYR A 560 -6.12 38.53 -48.16
C TYR A 560 -6.70 38.57 -46.74
N VAL A 561 -5.95 38.08 -45.74
CA VAL A 561 -6.34 38.13 -44.32
C VAL A 561 -6.17 39.54 -43.74
N LEU A 562 -5.16 40.30 -44.16
CA LEU A 562 -4.89 41.67 -43.69
C LEU A 562 -5.84 42.74 -44.24
N SER A 563 -6.49 42.50 -45.38
CA SER A 563 -7.35 43.50 -46.03
C SER A 563 -8.78 43.59 -45.46
N HIS A 564 -9.19 42.64 -44.60
CA HIS A 564 -10.59 42.53 -44.17
C HIS A 564 -10.83 42.48 -42.64
N CYS A 565 -9.79 42.49 -41.79
CA CYS A 565 -9.91 42.81 -40.36
C CYS A 565 -8.54 42.96 -39.66
N PRO A 566 -8.45 43.66 -38.52
CA PRO A 566 -7.21 43.83 -37.77
C PRO A 566 -6.71 42.50 -37.21
N VAL A 567 -5.43 42.20 -37.44
CA VAL A 567 -4.73 40.96 -37.01
C VAL A 567 -4.90 40.68 -35.51
N SER A 568 -5.04 41.72 -34.69
CA SER A 568 -5.26 41.60 -33.25
C SER A 568 -6.54 40.84 -32.92
N THR A 569 -7.64 41.06 -33.65
CA THR A 569 -8.96 40.47 -33.36
C THR A 569 -9.03 38.99 -33.72
N VAL A 570 -8.38 38.59 -34.82
CA VAL A 570 -8.30 37.19 -35.26
C VAL A 570 -7.37 36.40 -34.34
N LEU A 571 -6.23 36.97 -33.95
CA LEU A 571 -5.33 36.36 -32.96
C LEU A 571 -5.97 36.27 -31.57
N SER A 572 -6.76 37.25 -31.14
CA SER A 572 -7.52 37.19 -29.89
C SER A 572 -8.63 36.14 -29.94
N ALA A 573 -9.38 36.02 -31.03
CA ALA A 573 -10.42 35.02 -31.18
C ALA A 573 -9.87 33.59 -31.24
N ILE A 574 -8.76 33.38 -31.98
CA ILE A 574 -8.05 32.09 -32.01
C ILE A 574 -7.41 31.80 -30.65
N SER A 575 -6.84 32.80 -29.97
CA SER A 575 -6.30 32.62 -28.62
C SER A 575 -7.39 32.29 -27.61
N ILE A 576 -8.57 32.90 -27.68
CA ILE A 576 -9.73 32.61 -26.83
C ILE A 576 -10.32 31.23 -27.16
N LEU A 577 -10.39 30.84 -28.43
CA LEU A 577 -10.80 29.48 -28.83
C LEU A 577 -9.78 28.43 -28.36
N LEU A 578 -8.48 28.70 -28.51
CA LEU A 578 -7.40 27.82 -28.06
C LEU A 578 -7.30 27.77 -26.52
N LEU A 579 -7.59 28.86 -25.81
CA LEU A 579 -7.73 28.90 -24.35
C LEU A 579 -8.97 28.14 -23.89
N ALA A 580 -10.11 28.30 -24.56
CA ALA A 580 -11.35 27.56 -24.29
C ALA A 580 -11.20 26.06 -24.61
N MET A 581 -10.41 25.70 -25.62
CA MET A 581 -10.07 24.32 -25.94
C MET A 581 -8.97 23.75 -25.03
N ARG A 582 -8.05 24.57 -24.49
CA ARG A 582 -7.04 24.17 -23.50
C ARG A 582 -7.58 24.01 -22.07
N GLN A 583 -8.74 24.59 -21.74
CA GLN A 583 -9.37 24.43 -20.42
C GLN A 583 -10.33 23.23 -20.30
N LEU A 584 -10.51 22.45 -21.36
CA LEU A 584 -10.94 21.05 -21.26
C LEU A 584 -9.67 20.19 -21.22
N PRO A 585 -9.44 19.35 -20.19
CA PRO A 585 -8.17 18.65 -20.05
C PRO A 585 -8.03 17.59 -21.14
N VAL A 586 -7.36 17.97 -22.23
CA VAL A 586 -6.63 17.05 -23.10
C VAL A 586 -5.17 17.18 -22.69
N ILE A 587 -4.80 16.48 -21.61
CA ILE A 587 -3.40 16.16 -21.35
C ILE A 587 -3.06 15.00 -22.28
N ASN A 588 -2.57 15.32 -23.46
CA ASN A 588 -1.86 14.38 -24.32
C ASN A 588 -0.38 14.52 -23.96
N LEU A 589 0.08 13.74 -22.99
CA LEU A 589 1.51 13.53 -22.76
C LEU A 589 1.99 12.47 -23.75
N ASN A 590 2.22 12.89 -25.00
CA ASN A 590 3.15 12.17 -25.87
C ASN A 590 4.55 12.60 -25.46
N TYR A 591 5.14 11.92 -24.47
CA TYR A 591 6.58 11.90 -24.35
C TYR A 591 7.11 11.07 -25.52
N ARG A 592 7.69 11.75 -26.52
CA ARG A 592 8.61 11.13 -27.46
C ARG A 592 9.79 10.61 -26.63
N VAL A 593 9.91 9.29 -26.54
CA VAL A 593 11.19 8.65 -26.27
C VAL A 593 12.08 8.99 -27.46
N SER A 594 12.92 10.00 -27.31
CA SER A 594 14.07 10.20 -28.18
C SER A 594 15.03 9.06 -27.91
N ASN A 595 15.16 8.18 -28.89
CA ASN A 595 16.27 7.26 -29.05
C ASN A 595 17.58 8.03 -28.83
N VAL A 596 18.26 7.77 -27.72
CA VAL A 596 19.72 7.88 -27.65
C VAL A 596 20.23 6.45 -27.72
N LYS A 597 20.83 6.13 -28.87
CA LYS A 597 21.75 5.01 -28.99
C LYS A 597 23.08 5.42 -28.36
N VAL A 598 23.74 4.38 -27.81
CA VAL A 598 25.03 4.32 -27.11
C VAL A 598 24.91 4.53 -25.61
#